data_AF-A0A660UUZ8-F1
#
_entry.id   AF-A0A660UUZ8-F1
#
_cell.length_a   1.000
_cell.length_b   1.000
_cell.length_c   1.000
_cell.angle_alpha   90.00
_cell.angle_beta   90.00
_cell.angle_gamma   90.00
#
_symmetry.space_group_name_H-M   'P 1'
#
loop_
_entity.id
_entity.type
_entity.pdbx_description
1 polymer ?
#
loop_
_entity_poly.entity_id
_entity_poly.type
_entity_poly.pdbx_seq_one_letter_code
_entity_poly.pdbx_strand_id
1 'polypeptide(L)'
;MKQRIQRFFLFCVLLMFLVGCTTVPITGRSQFNTVPDSLINSMALQEYNSFLKSPENKLSTDAEKTAMVQRVGGRIADAVERYMN
;
A
#
# COMPACT_ATOMS: atom_id res chain seq x y z
N MET A 1 42.37 -19.75 0.42
CA MET A 1 41.41 -19.05 -0.49
C MET A 1 39.94 -19.31 -0.15
N LYS A 2 39.49 -20.57 0.04
CA LYS A 2 38.10 -20.89 0.46
C LYS A 2 37.59 -20.10 1.68
N GLN A 3 38.42 -19.95 2.71
CA GLN A 3 38.07 -19.21 3.94
C GLN A 3 37.80 -17.70 3.71
N ARG A 4 38.48 -17.07 2.74
CA ARG A 4 38.23 -15.65 2.37
C ARG A 4 36.92 -15.50 1.59
N ILE A 5 36.64 -16.44 0.68
CA ILE A 5 35.38 -16.48 -0.10
C ILE A 5 34.18 -16.75 0.81
N GLN A 6 34.32 -17.66 1.77
CA GLN A 6 33.25 -17.98 2.72
C GLN A 6 32.91 -16.80 3.64
N ARG A 7 33.92 -16.06 4.10
CA ARG A 7 33.72 -14.81 4.86
C ARG A 7 33.08 -13.71 4.01
N PHE A 8 33.47 -13.59 2.75
CA PHE A 8 32.87 -12.63 1.82
C PHE A 8 31.40 -12.96 1.54
N PHE A 9 31.08 -14.24 1.33
CA PHE A 9 29.70 -14.70 1.14
C PHE A 9 28.83 -14.42 2.39
N LEU A 10 29.36 -14.72 3.58
CA LEU A 10 28.66 -14.44 4.85
C LEU A 10 28.40 -12.93 5.04
N PHE A 11 29.35 -12.10 4.62
CA PHE A 11 29.22 -10.64 4.66
C PHE A 11 28.16 -10.12 3.67
N CYS A 12 28.11 -10.64 2.45
CA CYS A 12 27.07 -10.27 1.48
C CYS A 12 25.66 -10.66 1.95
N VAL A 13 25.50 -11.84 2.56
CA VAL A 13 24.22 -12.27 3.13
C VAL A 13 23.81 -11.33 4.26
N LEU A 14 24.72 -10.99 5.18
CA LEU A 14 24.46 -10.03 6.26
C LEU A 14 24.03 -8.65 5.71
N LEU A 15 24.67 -8.18 4.64
CA LEU A 15 24.36 -6.90 4.00
C LEU A 15 22.97 -6.89 3.37
N MET A 16 22.53 -8.01 2.80
CA MET A 16 21.19 -8.16 2.23
C MET A 16 20.08 -8.09 3.28
N PHE A 17 20.32 -8.59 4.50
CA PHE A 17 19.35 -8.48 5.60
C PHE A 17 19.19 -7.05 6.12
N LEU A 18 20.21 -6.19 5.99
CA LEU A 18 20.15 -4.80 6.45
C LEU A 18 19.29 -3.90 5.54
N VAL A 19 19.07 -4.27 4.27
CA VAL A 19 18.27 -3.48 3.31
C VAL A 19 16.76 -3.66 3.51
N GLY A 20 16.33 -4.68 4.26
CA GLY A 20 14.90 -4.99 4.48
C GLY A 20 14.19 -4.12 5.51
N CYS A 21 14.91 -3.31 6.29
CA CYS A 21 14.29 -2.39 7.26
C CYS A 21 13.93 -1.08 6.58
N THR A 22 12.69 -0.96 6.11
CA THR A 22 12.13 0.28 5.57
C THR A 22 11.36 1.04 6.65
N THR A 23 11.69 2.31 6.85
CA THR A 23 10.94 3.20 7.74
C THR A 23 9.78 3.82 6.97
N VAL A 24 8.57 3.73 7.51
CA VAL A 24 7.39 4.33 6.90
C VAL A 24 7.49 5.86 7.00
N PRO A 25 7.46 6.60 5.89
CA PRO A 25 7.71 8.06 5.89
C PRO A 25 6.65 8.86 6.65
N ILE A 26 5.42 8.33 6.77
CA ILE A 26 4.30 9.02 7.44
C ILE A 26 4.24 8.72 8.95
N THR A 27 4.57 7.51 9.39
CA THR A 27 4.41 7.10 10.80
C THR A 27 5.74 6.99 11.56
N GLY A 28 6.88 7.05 10.86
CA GLY A 28 8.21 6.88 11.45
C GLY A 28 8.48 5.47 12.00
N ARG A 29 7.56 4.52 11.79
CA ARG A 29 7.72 3.15 12.25
C ARG A 29 8.55 2.34 11.25
N SER A 30 9.58 1.66 11.75
CA SER A 30 10.30 0.65 10.99
C SER A 30 9.47 -0.62 10.95
N GLN A 31 8.93 -0.97 9.78
CA GLN A 31 8.15 -2.18 9.58
C GLN A 31 8.74 -2.98 8.41
N PHE A 32 8.72 -4.31 8.55
CA PHE A 32 9.08 -5.20 7.47
C PHE A 32 7.90 -5.29 6.50
N ASN A 33 7.98 -4.58 5.37
CA ASN A 33 6.91 -4.60 4.36
C ASN A 33 7.11 -5.77 3.39
N THR A 34 6.55 -6.93 3.71
CA THR A 34 6.64 -8.14 2.87
C THR A 34 5.77 -8.06 1.62
N VAL A 35 4.78 -7.15 1.60
CA VAL A 35 3.80 -7.05 0.52
C VAL A 35 4.02 -5.74 -0.24
N PRO A 36 4.31 -5.79 -1.55
CA PRO A 36 4.47 -4.58 -2.34
C PRO A 36 3.12 -3.86 -2.49
N ASP A 37 3.16 -2.53 -2.46
CA ASP A 37 1.96 -1.68 -2.57
C ASP A 37 1.16 -1.96 -3.86
N SER A 38 1.83 -2.35 -4.94
CA SER A 38 1.18 -2.75 -6.20
C SER A 38 0.28 -3.99 -6.04
N LEU A 39 0.70 -4.95 -5.22
CA LEU A 39 -0.11 -6.14 -4.92
C LEU A 39 -1.32 -5.74 -4.08
N ILE A 40 -1.14 -4.89 -3.06
CA ILE A 40 -2.25 -4.35 -2.25
C ILE A 40 -3.28 -3.64 -3.13
N ASN A 41 -2.84 -2.78 -4.04
CA ASN A 41 -3.74 -2.06 -4.94
C ASN A 41 -4.50 -3.01 -5.88
N SER A 42 -3.83 -4.01 -6.43
CA SER A 42 -4.48 -5.01 -7.28
C SER A 42 -5.53 -5.83 -6.52
N MET A 43 -5.23 -6.23 -5.29
CA MET A 43 -6.16 -6.94 -4.41
C MET A 43 -7.35 -6.05 -4.02
N ALA A 44 -7.12 -4.79 -3.69
CA ALA A 44 -8.18 -3.83 -3.37
C ALA A 44 -9.17 -3.66 -4.55
N LEU A 45 -8.66 -3.56 -5.78
CA LEU A 45 -9.50 -3.49 -6.98
C LEU A 45 -10.28 -4.79 -7.21
N GLN A 46 -9.65 -5.95 -6.98
CA GLN A 46 -10.33 -7.24 -7.10
C GLN A 46 -11.49 -7.34 -6.11
N GLU A 47 -11.26 -7.03 -4.83
CA GLU A 47 -12.29 -7.08 -3.79
C GLU A 47 -13.40 -6.06 -4.03
N TYR A 48 -13.07 -4.85 -4.49
CA TYR A 48 -14.07 -3.85 -4.87
C TYR A 48 -14.99 -4.36 -5.99
N ASN A 49 -14.43 -4.98 -7.01
CA ASN A 49 -15.22 -5.57 -8.10
C ASN A 49 -16.10 -6.74 -7.62
N SER A 50 -15.60 -7.57 -6.71
CA SER A 50 -16.38 -8.64 -6.09
C SER A 50 -17.55 -8.06 -5.27
N PHE A 51 -17.30 -7.02 -4.48
CA PHE A 51 -18.31 -6.32 -3.69
C PHE A 51 -19.45 -5.76 -4.56
N LEU A 52 -19.12 -5.13 -5.70
CA LEU A 52 -20.12 -4.58 -6.62
C LEU A 52 -20.94 -5.66 -7.36
N LYS A 53 -20.42 -6.88 -7.49
CA LYS A 53 -21.14 -8.01 -8.10
C LYS A 53 -22.15 -8.64 -7.15
N SER A 54 -22.01 -8.41 -5.85
CA SER A 54 -22.95 -8.94 -4.86
C SER A 54 -24.36 -8.34 -5.08
N PRO A 55 -25.42 -9.18 -5.14
CA PRO A 55 -26.79 -8.71 -5.36
C PRO A 55 -27.33 -7.77 -4.26
N GLU A 56 -26.76 -7.85 -3.06
CA GLU A 56 -27.08 -6.97 -1.93
C GLU A 56 -26.56 -5.53 -2.11
N ASN A 57 -25.50 -5.32 -2.91
CA ASN A 57 -24.80 -4.06 -3.01
C ASN A 57 -25.23 -3.27 -4.25
N LYS A 58 -26.50 -2.81 -4.22
CA LYS A 58 -27.05 -2.01 -5.32
C LYS A 58 -26.48 -0.60 -5.31
N LEU A 59 -26.03 -0.14 -6.47
CA LEU A 59 -25.64 1.26 -6.65
C LEU A 59 -26.85 2.17 -6.39
N SER A 60 -26.59 3.26 -5.67
CA SER A 60 -27.58 4.31 -5.48
C SER A 60 -27.88 5.02 -6.80
N THR A 61 -29.15 5.26 -7.08
CA THR A 61 -29.62 6.04 -8.24
C THR A 61 -29.84 7.52 -7.91
N ASP A 62 -29.62 7.92 -6.64
CA ASP A 62 -29.79 9.28 -6.16
C ASP A 62 -28.58 10.14 -6.56
N ALA A 63 -28.75 10.92 -7.64
CA ALA A 63 -27.69 11.77 -8.19
C ALA A 63 -27.22 12.85 -7.19
N GLU A 64 -28.11 13.38 -6.35
CA GLU A 64 -27.76 14.43 -5.40
C GLU A 64 -26.89 13.88 -4.26
N LYS A 65 -27.30 12.74 -3.69
CA LYS A 65 -26.53 12.10 -2.61
C LYS A 65 -25.20 11.56 -3.09
N THR A 66 -25.15 10.96 -4.29
CA THR A 66 -23.90 10.48 -4.87
C THR A 66 -22.93 11.64 -5.15
N ALA A 67 -23.41 12.76 -5.71
CA ALA A 67 -22.60 13.95 -5.90
C ALA A 67 -22.11 14.55 -4.56
N MET A 68 -22.95 14.55 -3.53
CA MET A 68 -22.57 14.99 -2.19
C MET A 68 -21.42 14.16 -1.62
N VAL A 69 -21.51 12.82 -1.69
CA VAL A 69 -20.46 11.91 -1.22
C VAL A 69 -19.15 12.11 -2.01
N GLN A 70 -19.24 12.18 -3.34
CA GLN A 70 -18.07 12.43 -4.20
C GLN A 70 -17.38 13.75 -3.85
N ARG A 71 -18.14 14.82 -3.61
CA ARG A 71 -17.59 16.12 -3.22
C ARG A 71 -16.86 16.07 -1.87
N VAL A 72 -17.42 15.39 -0.87
CA VAL A 72 -16.77 15.23 0.44
C VAL A 72 -15.52 14.36 0.31
N GLY A 73 -15.60 13.25 -0.43
CA GLY A 73 -14.47 12.37 -0.71
C GLY A 73 -13.31 13.10 -1.39
N GLY A 74 -13.61 13.92 -2.41
CA GLY A 74 -12.60 14.75 -3.08
C GLY A 74 -11.90 15.72 -2.12
N ARG A 75 -12.64 16.43 -1.26
CA ARG A 75 -12.06 17.32 -0.26
C ARG A 75 -11.13 16.60 0.73
N ILE A 76 -11.41 15.34 1.06
CA ILE A 76 -10.56 14.53 1.93
C ILE A 76 -9.29 14.11 1.17
N ALA A 77 -9.43 13.63 -0.07
CA ALA A 77 -8.30 13.26 -0.91
C ALA A 77 -7.34 14.45 -1.10
N ASP A 78 -7.85 15.62 -1.48
CA ASP A 78 -7.07 16.85 -1.63
C ASP A 78 -6.33 17.22 -0.35
N ALA A 79 -6.98 17.08 0.82
CA ALA A 79 -6.35 17.39 2.10
C ALA A 79 -5.21 16.42 2.43
N VAL A 80 -5.35 15.14 2.11
CA VAL A 80 -4.31 14.12 2.31
C VAL A 80 -3.16 14.32 1.33
N GLU A 81 -3.45 14.56 0.04
CA GLU A 81 -2.41 14.86 -0.96
C GLU A 81 -1.59 16.09 -0.57
N ARG A 82 -2.24 17.15 -0.10
CA ARG A 82 -1.56 18.34 0.44
C ARG A 82 -0.73 18.09 1.69
N TYR A 83 -1.04 17.05 2.45
CA TYR A 83 -0.25 16.65 3.62
C TYR A 83 0.96 15.78 3.23
N MET A 84 0.85 15.01 2.15
CA MET A 84 1.90 14.11 1.67
C MET A 84 2.89 14.76 0.69
N ASN A 85 2.50 15.86 0.03
CA ASN A 85 3.36 16.72 -0.80
C ASN A 85 4.11 17.76 0.04
#